data_AF-A0A7X1J5K7-F1
#
_entry.id   AF-A0A7X1J5K7-F1
#
_cell.length_a   1.000
_cell.length_b   1.000
_cell.length_c   1.000
_cell.angle_alpha   90.00
_cell.angle_beta   90.00
_cell.angle_gamma   90.00
#
_symmetry.space_group_name_H-M   'P 1'
#
loop_
_entity.id
_entity.type
_entity.pdbx_description
1 polymer ?
#
loop_
_entity_poly.entity_id
_entity_poly.type
_entity_poly.pdbx_seq_one_letter_code
_entity_poly.pdbx_strand_id
1 'polypeptide(L)'
;MTTTLDAPLNGAALYIATAAYNEALTRPHPAATLDDMCDALAVIMPSLLNVVKAKGGAEYAEALQAAVADRLWAFTAIEHSRIEAGEGYGYLFDLLADSLKGGADPHMVRTTALDAPGKIRALAKAAA
;
A
#
# COMPACT_ATOMS: atom_id res chain seq x y z
N MET A 1 9.09 -14.89 -16.12
CA MET A 1 10.35 -14.31 -15.63
C MET A 1 9.99 -13.40 -14.47
N THR A 2 10.24 -13.83 -13.24
CA THR A 2 10.09 -13.01 -12.05
C THR A 2 11.32 -12.12 -11.99
N THR A 3 11.22 -10.89 -12.50
CA THR A 3 12.23 -9.87 -12.30
C THR A 3 12.21 -9.51 -10.82
N THR A 4 13.13 -10.09 -10.05
CA THR A 4 13.51 -9.58 -8.74
C THR A 4 13.94 -8.13 -8.95
N LEU A 5 13.07 -7.19 -8.60
CA LEU A 5 13.38 -5.77 -8.63
C LEU A 5 14.63 -5.55 -7.77
N ASP A 6 15.63 -4.88 -8.34
CA ASP A 6 16.89 -4.56 -7.69
C ASP A 6 16.62 -3.97 -6.29
N ALA A 7 17.38 -4.40 -5.27
CA ALA A 7 17.14 -3.99 -3.87
C ALA A 7 16.99 -2.45 -3.67
N PRO A 8 17.75 -1.59 -4.38
CA PRO A 8 17.54 -0.14 -4.36
C PRO A 8 16.15 0.32 -4.86
N LEU A 9 15.59 -0.33 -5.88
CA LEU A 9 14.26 0.01 -6.42
C LEU A 9 13.17 -0.31 -5.39
N ASN A 10 13.23 -1.51 -4.81
CA ASN A 10 12.30 -1.89 -3.74
C ASN A 10 12.38 -0.95 -2.53
N GLY A 11 13.58 -0.54 -2.14
CA GLY A 11 13.77 0.45 -1.07
C GLY A 11 13.16 1.81 -1.40
N ALA A 12 13.38 2.32 -2.61
CA ALA A 12 12.79 3.59 -3.06
C ALA A 12 11.25 3.52 -3.12
N ALA A 13 10.70 2.44 -3.67
CA ALA A 13 9.26 2.23 -3.75
C ALA A 13 8.62 2.18 -2.36
N LEU A 14 9.25 1.43 -1.44
CA LEU A 14 8.81 1.32 -0.05
C LEU A 14 8.84 2.66 0.67
N TYR A 15 9.91 3.44 0.50
CA TYR A 15 10.03 4.77 1.10
C TYR A 15 8.92 5.70 0.63
N ILE A 16 8.68 5.79 -0.69
CA ILE A 16 7.65 6.66 -1.28
C ILE A 16 6.27 6.25 -0.77
N ALA A 17 5.92 4.97 -0.85
CA ALA A 17 4.62 4.47 -0.41
C ALA A 17 4.38 4.67 1.09
N THR A 18 5.42 4.47 1.92
CA THR A 18 5.33 4.69 3.38
C THR A 18 5.15 6.17 3.70
N ALA A 19 5.86 7.07 3.01
CA ALA A 19 5.70 8.51 3.21
C ALA A 19 4.29 8.97 2.85
N ALA A 20 3.76 8.52 1.69
CA ALA A 20 2.39 8.81 1.27
C ALA A 20 1.35 8.25 2.26
N TYR A 21 1.54 7.02 2.76
CA TYR A 21 0.67 6.46 3.77
C TYR A 21 0.66 7.25 5.07
N ASN A 22 1.84 7.61 5.60
CA ASN A 22 1.93 8.42 6.81
C ASN A 22 1.28 9.80 6.63
N GLU A 23 1.41 10.41 5.46
CA GLU A 23 0.71 11.66 5.12
C GLU A 23 -0.81 11.46 5.11
N ALA A 24 -1.30 10.40 4.48
CA ALA A 24 -2.74 10.11 4.42
C ALA A 24 -3.35 9.92 5.82
N LEU A 25 -2.62 9.32 6.75
CA LEU A 25 -3.06 9.16 8.15
C LEU A 25 -3.25 10.50 8.90
N THR A 26 -2.66 11.60 8.42
CA THR A 26 -2.87 12.94 9.00
C THR A 26 -4.16 13.61 8.52
N ARG A 27 -4.86 13.00 7.54
CA ARG A 27 -6.05 13.56 6.92
C ARG A 27 -7.33 12.98 7.55
N PRO A 28 -8.48 13.69 7.49
CA PRO A 28 -9.72 13.21 8.10
C PRO A 28 -10.25 11.87 7.55
N HIS A 29 -9.91 11.55 6.30
CA HIS A 29 -10.34 10.32 5.62
C HIS A 29 -9.14 9.63 4.96
N PRO A 30 -8.34 8.87 5.72
CA PRO A 30 -7.12 8.25 5.20
C PRO A 30 -7.39 7.32 4.01
N ALA A 31 -8.43 6.48 4.07
CA ALA A 31 -8.78 5.57 2.98
C ALA A 31 -9.07 6.31 1.66
N ALA A 32 -9.94 7.33 1.70
CA ALA A 32 -10.25 8.14 0.52
C ALA A 32 -9.04 8.93 0.02
N THR A 33 -8.20 9.44 0.94
CA THR A 33 -6.96 10.14 0.57
C THR A 33 -6.00 9.19 -0.16
N LEU A 34 -5.92 7.93 0.28
CA LEU A 34 -5.10 6.91 -0.38
C LEU A 34 -5.66 6.54 -1.76
N ASP A 35 -6.98 6.44 -1.92
CA ASP A 35 -7.61 6.26 -3.23
C ASP A 35 -7.20 7.38 -4.19
N ASP A 36 -7.34 8.64 -3.76
CA ASP A 36 -6.95 9.82 -4.56
C ASP A 36 -5.45 9.79 -4.91
N MET A 37 -4.59 9.40 -3.96
CA MET A 37 -3.15 9.26 -4.21
C MET A 37 -2.85 8.15 -5.22
N CYS A 38 -3.58 7.03 -5.19
CA CYS A 38 -3.43 5.95 -6.16
C CYS A 38 -3.83 6.40 -7.57
N ASP A 39 -4.93 7.13 -7.70
CA ASP A 39 -5.39 7.68 -8.98
C ASP A 39 -4.41 8.74 -9.51
N ALA A 40 -3.93 9.63 -8.64
CA ALA A 40 -2.97 10.65 -8.99
C ALA A 40 -1.60 10.07 -9.38
N LEU A 41 -1.22 8.90 -8.86
CA LEU A 41 0.07 8.27 -9.13
C LEU A 41 0.32 8.12 -10.62
N ALA A 42 -0.65 7.61 -11.38
CA ALA A 42 -0.54 7.41 -12.82
C ALA A 42 -0.34 8.74 -13.59
N VAL A 43 -0.88 9.84 -13.04
CA VAL A 43 -0.79 11.18 -13.63
C VAL A 43 0.56 11.82 -13.36
N ILE A 44 1.06 11.73 -12.12
CA ILE A 44 2.27 12.45 -11.69
C ILE A 44 3.56 11.68 -11.99
N MET A 45 3.50 10.36 -12.15
CA MET A 45 4.72 9.55 -12.26
C MET A 45 5.59 9.89 -13.47
N PRO A 46 5.05 10.11 -14.69
CA PRO A 46 5.86 10.55 -15.82
C PRO A 46 6.68 11.83 -15.52
N SER A 47 6.08 12.79 -14.80
CA SER A 47 6.77 14.00 -14.37
C SER A 47 7.79 13.72 -13.26
N LEU A 48 7.46 12.86 -12.30
CA LEU A 48 8.37 12.48 -11.23
C LEU A 48 9.64 11.81 -11.77
N LEU A 49 9.48 10.92 -12.75
CA LEU A 49 10.57 10.18 -13.41
C LEU A 49 11.55 11.10 -14.15
N ASN A 50 11.05 12.20 -14.73
CA ASN A 50 11.89 13.25 -15.31
C ASN A 50 12.73 13.99 -14.25
N VAL A 51 12.19 14.17 -13.03
CA VAL A 51 12.88 14.85 -11.93
C VAL A 51 13.98 13.98 -11.34
N VAL A 52 13.73 12.68 -11.14
CA VAL A 52 14.75 11.79 -10.54
C VAL A 52 15.95 11.57 -11.47
N LYS A 53 15.88 12.03 -12.73
CA LYS A 53 16.90 11.81 -13.78
C LYS A 53 17.42 10.38 -13.72
N ALA A 54 16.51 9.42 -13.55
CA ALA A 54 16.86 8.05 -13.24
C ALA A 54 17.84 7.57 -14.30
N LYS A 55 19.11 7.38 -13.91
CA LYS A 55 20.16 6.87 -14.81
C LYS A 55 19.81 5.48 -15.37
N GLY A 56 18.80 4.81 -14.82
CA GLY A 56 18.27 3.51 -15.22
C GLY A 56 17.25 3.50 -16.37
N GLY A 57 16.97 4.64 -17.01
CA GLY A 57 16.10 4.69 -18.19
C GLY A 57 14.61 4.41 -17.91
N ALA A 58 13.81 4.26 -18.98
CA ALA A 58 12.35 4.09 -18.90
C ALA A 58 11.92 2.83 -18.15
N GLU A 59 12.66 1.73 -18.26
CA GLU A 59 12.32 0.46 -17.59
C GLU A 59 12.40 0.57 -16.06
N TYR A 60 13.43 1.22 -15.53
CA TYR A 60 13.54 1.48 -14.08
C TYR A 60 12.37 2.34 -13.60
N ALA A 61 11.97 3.29 -14.44
CA ALA A 61 10.93 4.26 -14.18
C ALA A 61 9.55 3.58 -14.05
N GLU A 62 9.21 2.74 -15.03
CA GLU A 62 8.00 1.92 -15.03
C GLU A 62 7.99 0.92 -13.87
N ALA A 63 9.13 0.27 -13.61
CA ALA A 63 9.28 -0.67 -12.52
C ALA A 63 9.10 -0.02 -11.14
N LEU A 64 9.66 1.18 -10.94
CA LEU A 64 9.46 1.97 -9.72
C LEU A 64 8.00 2.39 -9.56
N GLN A 65 7.35 2.87 -10.63
CA GLN A 65 5.94 3.23 -10.61
C GLN A 65 5.07 2.04 -10.18
N ALA A 66 5.25 0.88 -10.80
CA ALA A 66 4.49 -0.32 -10.48
C ALA A 66 4.71 -0.74 -9.01
N ALA A 67 5.96 -0.70 -8.54
CA ALA A 67 6.30 -1.07 -7.18
C ALA A 67 5.74 -0.11 -6.12
N VAL A 68 5.62 1.19 -6.43
CA VAL A 68 4.95 2.18 -5.56
C VAL A 68 3.44 1.95 -5.55
N ALA A 69 2.84 1.77 -6.74
CA ALA A 69 1.41 1.56 -6.90
C ALA A 69 0.92 0.34 -6.10
N ASP A 70 1.63 -0.79 -6.21
CA ASP A 70 1.26 -2.03 -5.54
C ASP A 70 1.23 -1.88 -4.00
N ARG A 71 2.20 -1.12 -3.45
CA ARG A 71 2.25 -0.81 -2.02
C ARG A 71 1.17 0.16 -1.58
N LEU A 72 0.91 1.21 -2.37
CA LEU A 72 -0.18 2.14 -2.08
C LEU A 72 -1.54 1.44 -2.09
N TRP A 73 -1.78 0.55 -3.04
CA TRP A 73 -2.99 -0.29 -3.07
C TRP A 73 -3.10 -1.20 -1.86
N ALA A 74 -1.99 -1.73 -1.35
CA ALA A 74 -2.01 -2.53 -0.12
C ALA A 74 -2.35 -1.67 1.12
N PHE A 75 -1.77 -0.48 1.28
CA PHE A 75 -2.17 0.46 2.35
C PHE A 75 -3.63 0.90 2.23
N THR A 76 -4.10 1.14 1.01
CA THR A 76 -5.50 1.49 0.72
C THR A 76 -6.44 0.38 1.19
N ALA A 77 -6.14 -0.87 0.85
CA ALA A 77 -6.91 -2.03 1.28
C ALA A 77 -6.93 -2.17 2.82
N ILE A 78 -5.81 -1.91 3.50
CA ILE A 78 -5.74 -1.92 4.97
C ILE A 78 -6.75 -0.93 5.56
N GLU A 79 -6.77 0.32 5.11
CA GLU A 79 -7.64 1.34 5.71
C GLU A 79 -9.12 1.14 5.39
N HIS A 80 -9.46 0.71 4.17
CA HIS A 80 -10.85 0.35 3.85
C HIS A 80 -11.33 -0.85 4.67
N SER A 81 -10.50 -1.89 4.80
CA SER A 81 -10.86 -3.07 5.60
C SER A 81 -10.90 -2.78 7.10
N ARG A 82 -10.08 -1.84 7.60
CA ARG A 82 -10.16 -1.33 8.98
C ARG A 82 -11.54 -0.74 9.26
N ILE A 83 -12.03 0.10 8.34
CA ILE A 83 -13.36 0.71 8.45
C ILE A 83 -14.46 -0.37 8.44
N GLU A 84 -14.36 -1.35 7.54
CA GLU A 84 -15.35 -2.44 7.45
C GLU A 84 -15.37 -3.32 8.72
N ALA A 85 -14.20 -3.62 9.29
CA ALA A 85 -14.09 -4.46 10.48
C ALA A 85 -14.58 -3.79 11.77
N GLY A 86 -14.52 -2.46 11.86
CA GLY A 86 -14.92 -1.67 13.03
C GLY A 86 -13.82 -1.54 14.10
N GLU A 87 -14.09 -0.74 15.14
CA GLU A 87 -13.07 -0.23 16.06
C GLU A 87 -12.34 -1.30 16.91
N GLY A 88 -12.91 -2.49 17.06
CA GLY A 88 -12.33 -3.55 17.89
C GLY A 88 -11.12 -4.27 17.29
N TYR A 89 -10.81 -4.04 16.01
CA TYR A 89 -9.82 -4.81 15.26
C TYR A 89 -8.63 -3.97 14.76
N GLY A 90 -8.50 -2.72 15.22
CA GLY A 90 -7.45 -1.80 14.76
C GLY A 90 -6.03 -2.38 14.79
N TYR A 91 -5.70 -3.16 15.84
CA TYR A 91 -4.37 -3.77 15.99
C TYR A 91 -3.97 -4.65 14.79
N LEU A 92 -4.92 -5.38 14.20
CA LEU A 92 -4.65 -6.25 13.06
C LEU A 92 -4.18 -5.43 11.86
N PHE A 93 -4.86 -4.31 11.62
CA PHE A 93 -4.57 -3.41 10.51
C PHE A 93 -3.28 -2.62 10.76
N ASP A 94 -2.99 -2.26 12.01
CA ASP A 94 -1.70 -1.68 12.40
C ASP A 94 -0.56 -2.66 12.13
N LEU A 95 -0.71 -3.94 12.51
CA LEU A 95 0.27 -4.98 12.24
C LEU A 95 0.51 -5.19 10.74
N LEU A 96 -0.54 -5.19 9.93
CA LEU A 96 -0.43 -5.29 8.47
C LEU A 96 0.30 -4.08 7.87
N ALA A 97 -0.03 -2.87 8.34
CA ALA A 97 0.63 -1.65 7.90
C ALA A 97 2.12 -1.65 8.28
N ASP A 98 2.46 -2.02 9.51
CA ASP A 98 3.85 -2.09 9.97
C ASP A 98 4.65 -3.19 9.26
N SER A 99 4.01 -4.32 8.97
CA SER A 99 4.61 -5.39 8.15
C SER A 99 4.94 -4.89 6.74
N LEU A 100 4.02 -4.14 6.13
CA LEU A 100 4.23 -3.54 4.81
C LEU A 100 5.35 -2.49 4.83
N LYS A 101 5.38 -1.62 5.86
CA LYS A 101 6.49 -0.69 6.11
C LYS A 101 7.83 -1.40 6.31
N GLY A 102 7.80 -2.61 6.86
CA GLY A 102 8.95 -3.51 7.01
C GLY A 102 9.37 -4.24 5.74
N GLY A 103 8.68 -4.02 4.61
CA GLY A 103 9.02 -4.62 3.32
C GLY A 103 8.35 -5.96 3.05
N ALA A 104 7.27 -6.31 3.75
CA ALA A 104 6.44 -7.46 3.41
C ALA A 104 5.85 -7.35 1.99
N ASP A 105 5.49 -8.51 1.44
CA ASP A 105 4.89 -8.61 0.11
C ASP A 105 3.53 -7.85 0.07
N PRO A 106 3.42 -6.79 -0.76
CA PRO A 106 2.20 -5.98 -0.83
C PRO A 106 0.98 -6.78 -1.28
N HIS A 107 1.15 -7.78 -2.17
CA HIS A 107 0.04 -8.59 -2.64
C HIS A 107 -0.54 -9.45 -1.52
N MET A 108 0.34 -10.06 -0.71
CA MET A 108 -0.07 -10.85 0.45
C MET A 108 -0.75 -9.99 1.52
N VAL A 109 -0.19 -8.82 1.81
CA VAL A 109 -0.78 -7.86 2.76
C VAL A 109 -2.15 -7.39 2.28
N ARG A 110 -2.26 -6.97 1.02
CA ARG A 110 -3.51 -6.53 0.41
C ARG A 110 -4.60 -7.60 0.49
N THR A 111 -4.28 -8.83 0.06
CA THR A 111 -5.23 -9.94 0.09
C THR A 111 -5.66 -10.27 1.53
N THR A 112 -4.71 -10.28 2.46
CA THR A 112 -5.00 -10.52 3.88
C THR A 112 -5.91 -9.45 4.47
N ALA A 113 -5.64 -8.17 4.16
CA ALA A 113 -6.47 -7.05 4.61
C ALA A 113 -7.91 -7.19 4.11
N LEU A 114 -8.10 -7.42 2.80
CA LEU A 114 -9.42 -7.55 2.17
C LEU A 114 -10.23 -8.75 2.72
N ASP A 115 -9.56 -9.85 3.06
CA ASP A 115 -10.20 -11.04 3.63
C ASP A 115 -10.61 -10.86 5.11
N ALA A 116 -9.91 -10.00 5.86
CA ALA A 116 -10.02 -9.96 7.32
C ALA A 116 -11.44 -9.66 7.82
N PRO A 117 -12.18 -8.66 7.30
CA PRO A 117 -13.55 -8.38 7.76
C PRO A 117 -14.49 -9.59 7.63
N GLY A 118 -14.38 -10.34 6.53
CA GLY A 118 -15.14 -11.57 6.31
C GLY A 118 -14.85 -12.65 7.36
N LYS A 119 -13.55 -12.88 7.63
CA LYS A 119 -13.10 -13.86 8.65
C LYS A 119 -13.53 -13.45 10.06
N ILE A 120 -13.45 -12.15 10.39
CA ILE A 120 -13.90 -11.59 11.66
C ILE A 120 -15.40 -11.86 11.86
N ARG A 121 -16.24 -11.55 10.87
CA ARG A 121 -17.69 -11.82 10.93
C ARG A 121 -18.00 -13.30 11.13
N ALA A 122 -17.29 -14.18 10.43
CA ALA A 122 -17.48 -15.63 10.56
C ALA A 122 -17.13 -16.13 11.98
N LEU A 123 -16.02 -15.65 12.55
CA LEU A 123 -15.60 -15.99 13.91
C LEU A 123 -16.59 -15.47 14.96
N ALA A 124 -17.05 -14.23 14.83
CA ALA A 124 -18.04 -13.65 15.73
C ALA A 124 -19.35 -14.45 15.73
N LYS A 125 -19.80 -14.93 14.56
CA LYS A 125 -21.00 -15.77 14.42
C LYS A 125 -20.83 -17.16 15.04
N ALA A 126 -19.63 -17.72 15.00
CA ALA A 126 -19.35 -19.04 15.58
C ALA A 126 -19.22 -19.01 17.12
N ALA A 127 -18.96 -17.84 17.70
CA ALA A 127 -18.83 -17.64 19.14
C ALA A 127 -20.15 -17.23 19.85
N ALA A 128 -21.21 -16.98 19.08
CA ALA A 128 -22.55 -16.60 19.54
C ALA A 128 -23.47 -17.83 19.64
#